data_AF-A0A655YR25-F1
#
_entry.id   AF-A0A655YR25-F1
#
_cell.length_a   1.000
_cell.length_b   1.000
_cell.length_c   1.000
_cell.angle_alpha   90.00
_cell.angle_beta   90.00
_cell.angle_gamma   90.00
#
_symmetry.space_group_name_H-M   'P 1'
#
loop_
_entity.id
_entity.type
_entity.pdbx_description
1 polymer ?
#
loop_
_entity_poly.entity_id
_entity_poly.type
_entity_poly.pdbx_seq_one_letter_code
_entity_poly.pdbx_strand_id
1 'polypeptide(L)'
;MSVDGQELVQRWHALTGTEVDEATYRALQPTLSNAQTIEVWYADREEPQRITFYQTPQFWLLKNWQDRWIAVSAEASYLFPAPL
;
A
#
# COMPACT_ATOMS: atom_id res chain seq x y z
N MET A 1 19.02 -13.24 -11.87
CA MET A 1 18.31 -14.38 -11.25
C MET A 1 16.86 -13.98 -11.10
N SER A 2 15.92 -14.76 -11.61
CA SER A 2 14.48 -14.51 -11.43
C SER A 2 14.06 -14.94 -10.02
N VAL A 3 13.34 -14.08 -9.32
CA VAL A 3 12.69 -14.43 -8.04
C VAL A 3 11.47 -15.30 -8.35
N ASP A 4 11.29 -16.38 -7.60
CA ASP A 4 10.13 -17.26 -7.77
C ASP A 4 8.82 -16.53 -7.41
N GLY A 5 7.74 -16.87 -8.12
CA GLY A 5 6.44 -16.23 -7.92
C GLY A 5 5.88 -16.45 -6.51
N GLN A 6 6.10 -17.63 -5.91
CA GLN A 6 5.67 -17.92 -4.55
C GLN A 6 6.43 -17.06 -3.54
N GLU A 7 7.72 -16.80 -3.79
CA GLU A 7 8.50 -15.93 -2.92
C GLU A 7 8.01 -14.47 -3.00
N LEU A 8 7.70 -13.96 -4.20
CA LEU A 8 7.10 -12.63 -4.34
C LEU A 8 5.77 -12.52 -3.57
N VAL A 9 4.91 -13.53 -3.65
CA VAL A 9 3.67 -13.59 -2.87
C VAL A 9 3.94 -13.54 -1.36
N GLN A 10 4.93 -14.27 -0.87
CA GLN A 10 5.29 -14.23 0.56
C GLN A 10 5.81 -12.86 0.99
N ARG A 11 6.60 -12.19 0.14
CA ARG A 11 7.08 -10.82 0.43
C ARG A 11 5.93 -9.84 0.55
N TRP A 12 4.93 -9.94 -0.32
CA TRP A 12 3.70 -9.15 -0.22
C TRP A 12 2.94 -9.43 1.08
N HIS A 13 2.78 -10.70 1.47
CA HIS A 13 2.14 -11.06 2.73
C HIS A 13 2.89 -10.60 3.97
N ALA A 14 4.23 -10.52 3.90
CA ALA A 14 5.07 -10.10 5.01
C ALA A 14 5.17 -8.59 5.17
N LEU A 15 4.58 -7.79 4.28
CA LEU A 15 4.61 -6.33 4.39
C LEU A 15 3.93 -5.87 5.68
N THR A 16 4.71 -5.21 6.53
CA THR A 16 4.23 -4.51 7.71
C THR A 16 4.36 -3.02 7.47
N GLY A 17 3.35 -2.26 7.89
CA GLY A 17 3.41 -0.80 7.87
C GLY A 17 3.47 -0.20 9.27
N THR A 18 3.85 1.07 9.31
CA THR A 18 3.82 1.89 10.53
C THR A 18 2.51 2.66 10.56
N GLU A 19 1.79 2.60 11.68
CA GLU A 19 0.62 3.45 11.86
C GLU A 19 1.01 4.93 11.90
N VAL A 20 0.23 5.74 11.20
CA VAL A 20 0.37 7.19 11.15
C VAL A 20 -0.81 7.80 11.90
N ASP A 21 -0.51 8.51 12.98
CA ASP A 21 -1.52 9.21 13.75
C ASP A 21 -2.05 10.45 13.02
N GLU A 22 -3.12 11.05 13.57
CA GLU A 22 -3.78 12.17 12.91
C GLU A 22 -2.89 13.42 12.81
N ALA A 23 -2.06 13.68 13.82
CA ALA A 23 -1.14 14.82 13.80
C ALA A 23 -0.10 14.69 12.68
N THR A 24 0.49 13.50 12.55
CA THR A 24 1.46 13.17 11.50
C THR A 24 0.78 13.18 10.12
N TYR A 25 -0.43 12.64 10.00
CA TYR A 25 -1.20 12.71 8.76
C TYR A 25 -1.43 14.16 8.31
N ARG A 26 -1.87 15.04 9.21
CA ARG A 26 -2.09 16.46 8.91
C ARG A 26 -0.80 17.16 8.48
N ALA A 27 0.33 16.81 9.07
CA ALA A 27 1.63 17.35 8.67
C ALA A 27 2.07 16.84 7.28
N LEU A 28 1.72 15.61 6.91
CA LEU A 28 2.00 15.02 5.60
C LEU A 28 1.07 15.54 4.51
N GLN A 29 -0.19 15.85 4.82
CA GLN A 29 -1.23 16.21 3.85
C GLN A 29 -0.80 17.17 2.72
N PRO A 30 -0.01 18.23 2.98
CA PRO A 30 0.44 19.15 1.91
C PRO A 30 1.36 18.50 0.87
N THR A 31 2.03 17.41 1.22
CA THR A 31 2.97 16.68 0.34
C THR A 31 2.31 15.50 -0.38
N LEU A 32 1.12 15.09 0.10
CA LEU A 32 0.34 14.01 -0.48
C LEU A 32 -0.41 14.51 -1.72
N SER A 33 0.24 14.40 -2.87
CA SER A 33 -0.39 14.67 -4.16
C SER A 33 -1.17 13.44 -4.67
N ASN A 34 -2.28 13.70 -5.37
CA ASN A 34 -3.08 12.72 -6.11
C ASN A 34 -3.44 11.44 -5.34
N ALA A 35 -4.54 11.48 -4.58
CA ALA A 35 -5.12 10.28 -4.01
C ALA A 35 -5.51 9.29 -5.11
N GLN A 36 -5.14 8.02 -4.92
CA GLN A 36 -5.52 6.91 -5.78
C GLN A 36 -6.42 5.94 -5.01
N THR A 37 -7.26 5.20 -5.72
CA THR A 37 -8.18 4.23 -5.13
C THR A 37 -8.03 2.89 -5.81
N ILE A 38 -7.88 1.84 -5.01
CA ILE A 38 -7.97 0.45 -5.45
C ILE A 38 -9.32 -0.09 -5.00
N GLU A 39 -10.04 -0.75 -5.90
CA GLU A 39 -11.26 -1.50 -5.58
C GLU A 39 -10.94 -2.99 -5.51
N VAL A 40 -11.18 -3.60 -4.35
CA VAL A 40 -10.98 -5.03 -4.11
C VAL A 40 -12.36 -5.68 -4.07
N TRP A 41 -12.65 -6.50 -5.08
CA TRP A 41 -13.90 -7.24 -5.21
C TRP A 41 -13.78 -8.61 -4.54
N TYR A 42 -14.77 -8.96 -3.73
CA TYR A 42 -14.88 -10.26 -3.06
C TYR A 42 -16.09 -11.01 -3.60
N ALA A 43 -15.98 -12.33 -3.75
CA ALA A 43 -17.04 -13.16 -4.33
C ALA A 43 -18.35 -13.15 -3.50
N ASP A 44 -18.24 -12.88 -2.20
CA ASP A 44 -19.33 -12.89 -1.23
C ASP A 44 -19.85 -11.48 -0.87
N ARG A 45 -19.40 -10.44 -1.60
CA ARG A 45 -19.82 -9.06 -1.35
C ARG A 45 -20.32 -8.36 -2.61
N GLU A 46 -21.39 -7.58 -2.43
CA GLU A 46 -22.03 -6.83 -3.51
C GLU A 46 -21.24 -5.56 -3.88
N GLU A 47 -20.55 -4.95 -2.90
CA GLU A 47 -19.72 -3.76 -3.12
C GLU A 47 -18.23 -4.06 -2.89
N PRO A 48 -17.33 -3.42 -3.66
CA PRO A 48 -15.90 -3.59 -3.47
C PRO A 48 -15.43 -2.88 -2.20
N GLN A 49 -14.41 -3.44 -1.57
CA GLN A 49 -13.65 -2.71 -0.56
C GLN A 49 -12.75 -1.70 -1.27
N ARG A 50 -12.87 -0.42 -0.89
CA ARG A 50 -12.05 0.65 -1.44
C ARG A 50 -10.86 0.93 -0.52
N ILE A 51 -9.66 0.96 -1.10
CA ILE A 51 -8.42 1.34 -0.42
C ILE A 51 -7.93 2.62 -1.08
N THR A 52 -7.92 3.72 -0.33
CA THR A 52 -7.30 4.97 -0.78
C THR A 52 -5.82 4.95 -0.42
N PHE A 53 -4.95 5.33 -1.36
CA PHE A 53 -3.53 5.45 -1.09
C PHE A 53 -2.92 6.68 -1.76
N TYR A 54 -1.79 7.12 -1.22
CA TYR A 54 -0.92 8.13 -1.78
C TYR A 54 0.45 7.52 -1.99
N GLN A 55 1.00 7.68 -3.19
CA GLN A 55 2.35 7.24 -3.50
C GLN A 55 3.30 8.44 -3.43
N THR A 56 4.25 8.39 -2.50
CA THR A 56 5.36 9.34 -2.42
C THR A 56 6.64 8.68 -2.93
N PRO A 57 7.73 9.45 -3.18
CA PRO A 57 9.02 8.86 -3.56
C PRO A 57 9.63 7.95 -2.47
N GLN A 58 9.27 8.12 -1.21
CA GLN A 58 9.88 7.40 -0.07
C GLN A 58 9.00 6.28 0.49
N PHE A 59 7.69 6.45 0.46
CA PHE A 59 6.73 5.51 1.04
C PHE A 59 5.34 5.66 0.42
N TRP A 60 4.50 4.65 0.62
CA TRP A 60 3.09 4.73 0.32
C TRP A 60 2.33 4.99 1.61
N LEU A 61 1.33 5.87 1.57
CA LEU A 61 0.41 6.07 2.67
C LEU A 61 -0.95 5.47 2.29
N LEU A 62 -1.42 4.47 3.02
CA LEU A 62 -2.66 3.77 2.74
C LEU A 62 -3.70 4.05 3.83
N LYS A 63 -4.95 4.32 3.44
CA LYS A 63 -6.11 4.30 4.33
C LYS A 63 -6.72 2.90 4.29
N ASN A 64 -6.67 2.19 5.40
CA ASN A 64 -7.26 0.86 5.48
C ASN A 64 -8.78 0.93 5.76
N TRP A 65 -9.44 -0.23 5.77
CA TRP A 65 -10.88 -0.37 6.01
C TRP A 65 -11.31 -0.03 7.45
N GLN A 66 -10.37 0.11 8.39
CA GLN A 66 -10.61 0.54 9.78
C GLN A 66 -10.43 2.04 9.96
N ASP A 67 -10.33 2.80 8.86
CA ASP A 67 -10.07 4.24 8.85
C ASP A 67 -8.70 4.66 9.42
N ARG A 68 -7.74 3.73 9.48
CA ARG A 68 -6.37 3.99 9.95
C ARG A 68 -5.42 4.25 8.79
N TRP A 69 -4.52 5.21 8.99
CA TRP A 69 -3.44 5.51 8.06
C TRP A 69 -2.22 4.66 8.35
N ILE A 70 -1.68 4.01 7.32
CA ILE A 70 -0.54 3.12 7.41
C ILE A 70 0.51 3.54 6.39
N ALA A 71 1.72 3.86 6.84
CA ALA A 71 2.87 4.09 5.98
C ALA A 71 3.58 2.76 5.68
N VAL A 72 3.80 2.47 4.40
CA VAL A 72 4.48 1.26 3.93
C VAL A 72 5.64 1.67 3.03
N SER A 73 6.82 1.13 3.31
CA SER A 73 8.02 1.30 2.49
C SER A 73 8.58 -0.07 2.13
N ALA A 74 8.81 -0.28 0.84
CA ALA A 74 9.51 -1.43 0.32
C ALA A 74 10.25 -1.03 -0.95
N GLU A 75 11.41 -1.61 -1.19
CA GLU A 75 12.10 -1.42 -2.47
C GLU A 75 11.29 -2.08 -3.59
N ALA A 76 11.20 -1.44 -4.76
CA ALA A 76 10.46 -2.00 -5.88
C ALA A 76 11.00 -3.37 -6.30
N SER A 77 12.32 -3.56 -6.27
CA SER A 77 12.99 -4.85 -6.52
C SER A 77 12.65 -5.95 -5.51
N TYR A 78 12.16 -5.57 -4.33
CA TYR A 78 11.72 -6.52 -3.33
C TYR A 78 10.35 -7.10 -3.67
N LEU A 79 9.43 -6.26 -4.16
CA LEU A 79 8.02 -6.61 -4.42
C LEU A 79 7.70 -7.03 -5.85
N PHE A 80 8.49 -6.57 -6.82
CA PHE A 80 8.25 -6.79 -8.23
C PHE A 80 9.37 -7.61 -8.86
N PRO A 81 9.05 -8.45 -9.86
CA PRO A 81 10.09 -9.11 -10.65
C PRO A 81 10.94 -8.07 -11.38
N ALA A 82 12.22 -8.40 -11.59
CA ALA A 82 13.09 -7.57 -12.41
C ALA A 82 12.53 -7.46 -13.83
N PRO A 83 12.66 -6.29 -14.50
CA PRO A 83 12.32 -6.15 -15.91
C PRO A 83 13.07 -7.20 -16.75
N LEU A 84 12.40 -7.75 -17.77
CA LEU A 84 12.99 -8.67 -18.74
C LEU A 84 14.07 -8.00 -19.59
#